data_AF-K2MNT0-F1
#
_entry.id   AF-K2MNT0-F1
#
_cell.length_a   1.000
_cell.length_b   1.000
_cell.length_c   1.000
_cell.angle_alpha   90.00
_cell.angle_beta   90.00
_cell.angle_gamma   90.00
#
_symmetry.space_group_name_H-M   'P 1'
#
loop_
_entity.id
_entity.type
_entity.pdbx_description
1 polymer ?
#
loop_
_entity_poly.entity_id
_entity_poly.type
_entity_poly.pdbx_seq_one_letter_code
_entity_poly.pdbx_strand_id
1 'polypeptide(L)'
;EASGGPTTSAMHVASTSCLRLRGHSVLSVTNVSVVSGGGGFVLGLRVTVFDSVLRFVSVEGSVASSMVHCDGGTIDAGGWLELHDVWAVGEASSVASLSGVTLSGGVVSIARCAATGATLVSGPTITSGAVSVQCNRAGGRVLRSSGEYRSAGLSSVSVVPCDGCAAALACFDALTASFTDCVCSCRTGGVGDACLPFDVPLARAGGGGGGAEGCVSGVTLTESVTVGGGRAMACFDLVVFSGPTTVEVDLRLMDAFADALNVTLRHC
;
A
#
# COMPACT_ATOMS: atom_id res chain seq x y z
N GLU A 1 7.86 19.84 0.82
CA GLU A 1 7.64 20.78 -0.29
C GLU A 1 8.65 20.49 -1.40
N ALA A 2 8.21 20.29 -2.64
CA ALA A 2 9.10 20.30 -3.79
C ALA A 2 9.17 21.73 -4.34
N SER A 3 10.21 22.49 -3.99
CA SER A 3 10.38 23.89 -4.40
C SER A 3 10.92 24.03 -5.83
N GLY A 4 10.22 23.47 -6.82
CA GLY A 4 10.57 23.67 -8.23
C GLY A 4 9.35 24.02 -9.06
N GLY A 5 9.61 24.50 -10.28
CA GLY A 5 8.64 25.12 -11.19
C GLY A 5 7.37 24.31 -11.51
N PRO A 6 6.55 24.80 -12.47
CA PRO A 6 5.17 24.36 -12.71
C PRO A 6 4.97 22.89 -13.14
N THR A 7 6.02 22.08 -13.13
CA THR A 7 6.02 20.66 -13.51
C THR A 7 6.59 19.73 -12.43
N THR A 8 6.91 20.26 -11.24
CA THR A 8 7.42 19.42 -10.15
C THR A 8 6.39 18.42 -9.66
N SER A 9 6.86 17.27 -9.19
CA SER A 9 6.02 16.32 -8.46
C SER A 9 6.59 16.08 -7.08
N ALA A 10 5.76 15.77 -6.09
CA ALA A 10 6.22 15.47 -4.74
C ALA A 10 7.02 14.17 -4.65
N MET A 11 6.60 13.16 -5.42
CA MET A 11 7.36 11.95 -5.69
C MET A 11 7.32 11.70 -7.19
N HIS A 12 8.48 11.44 -7.79
CA HIS A 12 8.58 11.14 -9.20
C HIS A 12 9.43 9.89 -9.44
N VAL A 13 8.76 8.79 -9.78
CA VAL A 13 9.41 7.61 -10.34
C VAL A 13 9.63 7.86 -11.84
N ALA A 14 10.85 7.63 -12.31
CA ALA A 14 11.22 7.88 -13.71
C ALA A 14 10.24 7.21 -14.69
N SER A 15 9.92 7.91 -15.79
CA SER A 15 9.02 7.45 -16.86
C SER A 15 9.58 6.29 -17.70
N THR A 16 10.72 5.72 -17.32
CA THR A 16 11.28 4.47 -17.86
C THR A 16 11.14 3.29 -16.89
N SER A 17 10.78 3.56 -15.63
CA SER A 17 10.66 2.54 -14.59
C SER A 17 9.28 1.91 -14.58
N CYS A 18 9.23 0.63 -14.20
CA CYS A 18 7.98 -0.11 -14.00
C CYS A 18 7.86 -0.53 -12.54
N LEU A 19 6.78 -0.13 -11.86
CA LEU A 19 6.44 -0.59 -10.52
C LEU A 19 5.62 -1.88 -10.63
N ARG A 20 6.01 -2.93 -9.89
CA ARG A 20 5.28 -4.20 -9.87
C ARG A 20 5.06 -4.67 -8.45
N LEU A 21 3.81 -4.92 -8.08
CA LEU A 21 3.41 -5.52 -6.82
C LEU A 21 2.83 -6.90 -7.10
N ARG A 22 3.42 -7.93 -6.50
CA ARG A 22 3.04 -9.34 -6.69
C ARG A 22 3.20 -10.13 -5.40
N GLY A 23 2.52 -11.28 -5.33
CA GLY A 23 2.73 -12.25 -4.25
C GLY A 23 2.31 -11.71 -2.90
N HIS A 24 1.14 -11.08 -2.83
CA HIS A 24 0.58 -10.48 -1.63
C HIS A 24 1.45 -9.35 -1.06
N SER A 25 2.04 -8.52 -1.95
CA SER A 25 2.74 -7.31 -1.55
C SER A 25 1.77 -6.14 -1.26
N VAL A 26 2.18 -5.23 -0.39
CA VAL A 26 1.46 -3.98 -0.11
C VAL A 26 2.38 -2.79 -0.28
N LEU A 27 2.00 -1.82 -1.10
CA LEU A 27 2.55 -0.47 -1.10
C LEU A 27 1.47 0.49 -0.60
N SER A 28 1.74 1.16 0.52
CA SER A 28 0.80 2.09 1.15
C SER A 28 1.45 3.46 1.33
N VAL A 29 0.73 4.51 0.93
CA VAL A 29 1.03 5.90 1.28
C VAL A 29 -0.10 6.38 2.17
N THR A 30 0.21 6.69 3.42
CA THR A 30 -0.81 6.98 4.44
C THR A 30 -0.46 8.23 5.23
N ASN A 31 -1.45 9.09 5.45
CA ASN A 31 -1.32 10.30 6.30
C ASN A 31 -0.21 11.23 5.80
N VAL A 32 -0.31 11.64 4.54
CA VAL A 32 0.70 12.48 3.87
C VAL A 32 0.05 13.75 3.33
N SER A 33 0.69 14.90 3.60
CA SER A 33 0.36 16.17 2.97
C SER A 33 1.36 16.54 1.86
N VAL A 34 0.86 17.05 0.74
CA VAL A 34 1.64 17.34 -0.45
C VAL A 34 1.43 18.78 -0.92
N VAL A 35 2.51 19.48 -1.21
CA VAL A 35 2.47 20.76 -1.93
C VAL A 35 3.46 20.68 -3.08
N SER A 36 2.94 20.79 -4.31
CA SER A 36 3.74 20.73 -5.52
C SER A 36 3.15 21.60 -6.63
N GLY A 37 4.04 22.20 -7.43
CA GLY A 37 3.66 23.02 -8.58
C GLY A 37 3.11 22.22 -9.77
N GLY A 38 3.28 20.89 -9.77
CA GLY A 38 2.74 19.97 -10.77
C GLY A 38 1.89 18.88 -10.13
N GLY A 39 2.41 17.66 -10.02
CA GLY A 39 1.69 16.47 -9.56
C GLY A 39 2.01 16.03 -8.13
N GLY A 40 1.27 15.06 -7.60
CA GLY A 40 1.60 14.44 -6.31
C GLY A 40 2.64 13.33 -6.48
N PHE A 41 2.16 12.13 -6.74
CA PHE A 41 2.92 10.89 -6.86
C PHE A 41 2.86 10.37 -8.29
N VAL A 42 3.99 10.41 -9.00
CA VAL A 42 4.14 9.80 -10.33
C VAL A 42 4.78 8.43 -10.16
N LEU A 43 4.06 7.36 -10.54
CA LEU A 43 4.47 5.97 -10.28
C LEU A 43 5.25 5.30 -11.44
N GLY A 44 5.72 6.11 -12.40
CA GLY A 44 6.51 5.68 -13.54
C GLY A 44 5.67 5.21 -14.73
N LEU A 45 6.34 4.56 -15.69
CA LEU A 45 5.75 4.20 -16.99
C LEU A 45 4.58 3.22 -16.89
N ARG A 46 4.74 2.21 -16.04
CA ARG A 46 3.75 1.16 -15.85
C ARG A 46 3.70 0.72 -14.40
N VAL A 47 2.48 0.60 -13.88
CA VAL A 47 2.18 -0.02 -12.60
C VAL A 47 1.46 -1.34 -12.85
N THR A 48 2.00 -2.44 -12.35
CA THR A 48 1.32 -3.75 -12.38
C THR A 48 1.02 -4.19 -10.95
N VAL A 49 -0.25 -4.45 -10.65
CA VAL A 49 -0.69 -4.97 -9.35
C VAL A 49 -1.42 -6.28 -9.57
N PHE A 50 -0.92 -7.38 -9.01
CA PHE A 50 -1.47 -8.72 -9.16
C PHE A 50 -1.38 -9.45 -7.81
N ASP A 51 -2.49 -9.99 -7.31
CA ASP A 51 -2.58 -10.54 -5.95
C ASP A 51 -1.92 -9.63 -4.90
N SER A 52 -2.13 -8.31 -4.98
CA SER A 52 -1.36 -7.32 -4.21
C SER A 52 -2.14 -6.01 -4.06
N VAL A 53 -1.67 -5.12 -3.18
CA VAL A 53 -2.38 -3.89 -2.84
C VAL A 53 -1.50 -2.66 -3.07
N LEU A 54 -2.03 -1.70 -3.81
CA LEU A 54 -1.51 -0.34 -3.90
C LEU A 54 -2.54 0.59 -3.26
N ARG A 55 -2.18 1.32 -2.20
CA ARG A 55 -3.15 2.17 -1.50
C ARG A 55 -2.63 3.55 -1.15
N PHE A 56 -3.50 4.54 -1.28
CA PHE A 56 -3.32 5.91 -0.84
C PHE A 56 -4.46 6.25 0.12
N VAL A 57 -4.13 6.52 1.38
CA VAL A 57 -5.10 6.70 2.46
C VAL A 57 -4.82 7.99 3.22
N SER A 58 -5.80 8.88 3.34
CA SER A 58 -5.64 10.19 4.00
C SER A 58 -4.45 10.96 3.42
N VAL A 59 -4.53 11.20 2.11
CA VAL A 59 -3.50 11.93 1.36
C VAL A 59 -4.11 13.22 0.85
N GLU A 60 -3.59 14.35 1.28
CA GLU A 60 -4.12 15.66 0.88
C GLU A 60 -3.04 16.56 0.31
N GLY A 61 -3.40 17.46 -0.59
CA GLY A 61 -2.40 18.39 -1.08
C GLY A 61 -2.85 19.38 -2.13
N SER A 62 -2.04 20.44 -2.26
CA SER A 62 -2.14 21.42 -3.35
C SER A 62 -1.30 20.97 -4.53
N VAL A 63 -1.94 20.64 -5.65
CA VAL A 63 -1.30 20.19 -6.90
C VAL A 63 -1.97 20.84 -8.10
N ALA A 64 -1.18 21.12 -9.14
CA ALA A 64 -1.69 21.66 -10.40
C ALA A 64 -2.33 20.58 -11.29
N SER A 65 -2.01 19.29 -11.08
CA SER A 65 -2.52 18.17 -11.87
C SER A 65 -3.09 17.04 -10.99
N SER A 66 -2.70 15.77 -11.19
CA SER A 66 -3.23 14.63 -10.43
C SER A 66 -2.43 14.37 -9.16
N MET A 67 -3.11 14.07 -8.05
CA MET A 67 -2.45 13.61 -6.80
C MET A 67 -1.75 12.27 -7.03
N VAL A 68 -2.37 11.31 -7.71
CA VAL A 68 -1.75 10.04 -8.10
C VAL A 68 -1.72 9.93 -9.61
N HIS A 69 -0.55 9.68 -10.20
CA HIS A 69 -0.37 9.58 -11.65
C HIS A 69 0.24 8.24 -12.04
N CYS A 70 -0.47 7.50 -12.90
CA CYS A 70 0.00 6.27 -13.51
C CYS A 70 -0.02 6.43 -15.03
N ASP A 71 1.15 6.40 -15.67
CA ASP A 71 1.28 6.52 -17.13
C ASP A 71 0.74 5.28 -17.88
N GLY A 72 0.66 4.14 -17.19
CA GLY A 72 0.21 2.90 -17.78
C GLY A 72 0.19 1.71 -16.82
N GLY A 73 -0.13 0.54 -17.37
CA GLY A 73 0.00 -0.74 -16.68
C GLY A 73 -1.33 -1.45 -16.45
N THR A 74 -1.37 -2.35 -15.46
CA THR A 74 -2.49 -3.26 -15.23
C THR A 74 -2.80 -3.42 -13.75
N ILE A 75 -4.07 -3.43 -13.40
CA ILE A 75 -4.54 -4.01 -12.13
C ILE A 75 -5.20 -5.33 -12.51
N ASP A 76 -4.45 -6.41 -12.33
CA ASP A 76 -4.83 -7.75 -12.72
C ASP A 76 -5.63 -8.44 -11.61
N ALA A 77 -6.06 -9.68 -11.84
CA ALA A 77 -6.78 -10.48 -10.85
C ALA A 77 -6.09 -10.47 -9.47
N GLY A 78 -6.88 -10.31 -8.41
CA GLY A 78 -6.38 -10.17 -7.03
C GLY A 78 -5.61 -8.87 -6.77
N GLY A 79 -5.44 -8.00 -7.76
CA GLY A 79 -4.87 -6.67 -7.59
C GLY A 79 -5.92 -5.68 -7.07
N TRP A 80 -5.53 -4.87 -6.08
CA TRP A 80 -6.38 -3.85 -5.50
C TRP A 80 -5.68 -2.49 -5.48
N LEU A 81 -6.28 -1.49 -6.15
CA LEU A 81 -5.91 -0.08 -6.02
C LEU A 81 -6.94 0.64 -5.16
N GLU A 82 -6.50 1.17 -4.03
CA GLU A 82 -7.36 1.91 -3.10
C GLU A 82 -6.96 3.37 -3.03
N LEU A 83 -7.95 4.25 -3.22
CA LEU A 83 -7.87 5.68 -2.96
C LEU A 83 -8.94 5.98 -1.91
N HIS A 84 -8.50 6.27 -0.69
CA HIS A 84 -9.41 6.55 0.43
C HIS A 84 -9.01 7.87 1.07
N ASP A 85 -9.97 8.78 1.20
CA ASP A 85 -9.75 10.08 1.85
C ASP A 85 -8.61 10.87 1.18
N VAL A 86 -8.61 10.89 -0.16
CA VAL A 86 -7.60 11.59 -0.96
C VAL A 86 -8.14 12.92 -1.46
N TRP A 87 -7.49 14.03 -1.10
CA TRP A 87 -7.92 15.40 -1.43
C TRP A 87 -6.90 16.13 -2.28
N ALA A 88 -7.28 16.49 -3.50
CA ALA A 88 -6.45 17.24 -4.44
C ALA A 88 -6.99 18.65 -4.63
N VAL A 89 -6.25 19.66 -4.17
CA VAL A 89 -6.61 21.08 -4.25
C VAL A 89 -5.85 21.75 -5.39
N GLY A 90 -6.57 22.36 -6.31
CA GLY A 90 -6.03 23.06 -7.48
C GLY A 90 -7.09 23.20 -8.56
N GLU A 91 -7.06 24.27 -9.34
CA GLU A 91 -8.15 24.55 -10.30
C GLU A 91 -8.36 23.42 -11.33
N ALA A 92 -7.27 22.82 -11.79
CA ALA A 92 -7.26 21.68 -12.71
C ALA A 92 -6.89 20.35 -12.02
N SER A 93 -6.98 20.28 -10.69
CA SER A 93 -6.54 19.10 -9.95
C SER A 93 -7.49 17.91 -10.13
N SER A 94 -6.95 16.70 -9.98
CA SER A 94 -7.72 15.46 -9.88
C SER A 94 -7.12 14.54 -8.81
N VAL A 95 -7.92 13.63 -8.28
CA VAL A 95 -7.46 12.63 -7.30
C VAL A 95 -6.47 11.68 -7.96
N ALA A 96 -6.77 11.20 -9.17
CA ALA A 96 -5.88 10.32 -9.90
C ALA A 96 -5.99 10.44 -11.42
N SER A 97 -4.89 10.13 -12.10
CA SER A 97 -4.85 9.88 -13.54
C SER A 97 -4.47 8.43 -13.79
N LEU A 98 -5.44 7.64 -14.26
CA LEU A 98 -5.34 6.21 -14.50
C LEU A 98 -5.67 5.84 -15.96
N SER A 99 -5.73 6.80 -16.89
CA SER A 99 -6.18 6.58 -18.27
C SER A 99 -5.32 5.60 -19.07
N GLY A 100 -4.04 5.44 -18.70
CA GLY A 100 -3.14 4.43 -19.28
C GLY A 100 -3.27 3.04 -18.64
N VAL A 101 -3.99 2.92 -17.52
CA VAL A 101 -4.11 1.67 -16.75
C VAL A 101 -5.28 0.85 -17.28
N THR A 102 -5.08 -0.47 -17.36
CA THR A 102 -6.13 -1.44 -17.71
C THR A 102 -6.51 -2.28 -16.49
N LEU A 103 -7.80 -2.37 -16.18
CA LEU A 103 -8.32 -3.37 -15.24
C LEU A 103 -8.57 -4.67 -15.99
N SER A 104 -7.89 -5.74 -15.54
CA SER A 104 -7.99 -7.09 -16.11
C SER A 104 -8.27 -8.10 -14.99
N GLY A 105 -9.38 -7.89 -14.30
CA GLY A 105 -9.84 -8.72 -13.18
C GLY A 105 -9.55 -8.12 -11.81
N GLY A 106 -8.81 -7.01 -11.76
CA GLY A 106 -8.53 -6.26 -10.54
C GLY A 106 -9.65 -5.31 -10.12
N VAL A 107 -9.45 -4.70 -8.95
CA VAL A 107 -10.44 -3.80 -8.32
C VAL A 107 -9.80 -2.42 -8.08
N VAL A 108 -10.59 -1.37 -8.34
CA VAL A 108 -10.28 0.00 -7.91
C VAL A 108 -11.36 0.48 -6.96
N SER A 109 -10.95 1.00 -5.81
CA SER A 109 -11.85 1.52 -4.78
C SER A 109 -11.55 2.99 -4.54
N ILE A 110 -12.56 3.85 -4.68
CA ILE A 110 -12.40 5.30 -4.52
C ILE A 110 -13.44 5.78 -3.53
N ALA A 111 -13.02 6.09 -2.31
CA ALA A 111 -13.92 6.44 -1.21
C ALA A 111 -13.52 7.74 -0.53
N ARG A 112 -14.49 8.62 -0.26
CA ARG A 112 -14.29 9.89 0.48
C ARG A 112 -13.25 10.83 -0.13
N CYS A 113 -12.93 10.66 -1.41
CA CYS A 113 -11.96 11.50 -2.12
C CYS A 113 -12.61 12.80 -2.61
N ALA A 114 -11.80 13.83 -2.80
CA ALA A 114 -12.24 15.12 -3.30
C ALA A 114 -11.23 15.75 -4.27
N ALA A 115 -11.71 16.30 -5.37
CA ALA A 115 -10.96 17.18 -6.24
C ALA A 115 -11.67 18.53 -6.39
N THR A 116 -10.90 19.61 -6.41
CA THR A 116 -11.43 20.94 -6.76
C THR A 116 -11.79 20.99 -8.25
N GLY A 117 -11.00 20.34 -9.12
CA GLY A 117 -11.33 20.19 -10.53
C GLY A 117 -12.58 19.36 -10.79
N ALA A 118 -13.17 19.52 -11.98
CA ALA A 118 -14.38 18.79 -12.39
C ALA A 118 -14.16 17.28 -12.58
N THR A 119 -12.93 16.88 -12.88
CA THR A 119 -12.53 15.47 -13.00
C THR A 119 -12.11 14.94 -11.63
N LEU A 120 -12.77 13.90 -11.15
CA LEU A 120 -12.34 13.18 -9.95
C LEU A 120 -11.13 12.31 -10.28
N VAL A 121 -11.29 11.44 -11.27
CA VAL A 121 -10.25 10.51 -11.74
C VAL A 121 -10.37 10.37 -13.25
N SER A 122 -9.27 10.50 -13.98
CA SER A 122 -9.21 10.03 -15.38
C SER A 122 -9.16 8.50 -15.34
N GLY A 123 -10.31 7.86 -15.53
CA GLY A 123 -10.52 6.44 -15.22
C GLY A 123 -9.74 5.46 -16.08
N PRO A 124 -9.52 4.22 -15.59
CA PRO A 124 -8.84 3.17 -16.33
C PRO A 124 -9.72 2.60 -17.45
N THR A 125 -9.08 1.92 -18.40
CA THR A 125 -9.79 1.04 -19.34
C THR A 125 -10.19 -0.24 -18.60
N ILE A 126 -11.45 -0.66 -18.70
CA ILE A 126 -11.96 -1.84 -18.00
C ILE A 126 -12.22 -2.94 -19.02
N THR A 127 -11.37 -3.97 -19.06
CA THR A 127 -11.63 -5.19 -19.83
C THR A 127 -12.35 -6.23 -18.97
N SER A 128 -12.00 -6.29 -17.69
CA SER A 128 -12.67 -7.07 -16.64
C SER A 128 -12.29 -6.52 -15.25
N GLY A 129 -13.04 -6.87 -14.20
CA GLY A 129 -12.88 -6.31 -12.87
C GLY A 129 -13.92 -5.22 -12.56
N ALA A 130 -13.66 -4.41 -11.54
CA ALA A 130 -14.65 -3.45 -11.04
C ALA A 130 -14.04 -2.16 -10.49
N VAL A 131 -14.78 -1.06 -10.65
CA VAL A 131 -14.52 0.20 -9.95
C VAL A 131 -15.67 0.44 -8.98
N SER A 132 -15.39 0.51 -7.69
CA SER A 132 -16.37 0.84 -6.64
C SER A 132 -16.09 2.23 -6.11
N VAL A 133 -17.15 3.02 -5.93
CA VAL A 133 -17.02 4.42 -5.50
C VAL A 133 -17.97 4.74 -4.35
N GLN A 134 -17.53 5.60 -3.44
CA GLN A 134 -18.35 6.04 -2.31
C GLN A 134 -18.01 7.47 -1.88
N CYS A 135 -19.04 8.30 -1.74
CA CYS A 135 -18.95 9.61 -1.09
C CYS A 135 -17.85 10.54 -1.61
N ASN A 136 -17.64 10.57 -2.93
CA ASN A 136 -16.60 11.40 -3.53
C ASN A 136 -17.13 12.79 -3.94
N ARG A 137 -16.22 13.75 -4.07
CA ARG A 137 -16.52 15.11 -4.54
C ARG A 137 -15.65 15.52 -5.73
N ALA A 138 -16.25 16.18 -6.72
CA ALA A 138 -15.53 16.81 -7.83
C ALA A 138 -16.20 18.14 -8.19
N GLY A 139 -15.43 19.17 -8.52
CA GLY A 139 -15.97 20.49 -8.85
C GLY A 139 -16.83 21.09 -7.73
N GLY A 140 -16.49 20.81 -6.47
CA GLY A 140 -17.26 21.25 -5.30
C GLY A 140 -18.59 20.52 -5.06
N ARG A 141 -18.90 19.46 -5.82
CA ARG A 141 -20.18 18.72 -5.73
C ARG A 141 -19.96 17.29 -5.27
N VAL A 142 -20.86 16.78 -4.42
CA VAL A 142 -20.91 15.36 -4.06
C VAL A 142 -21.47 14.56 -5.23
N LEU A 143 -20.75 13.52 -5.66
CA LEU A 143 -21.18 12.60 -6.72
C LEU A 143 -22.04 11.50 -6.11
N ARG A 144 -23.23 11.27 -6.67
CA ARG A 144 -24.25 10.36 -6.14
C ARG A 144 -24.73 9.32 -7.14
N SER A 145 -24.53 9.55 -8.43
CA SER A 145 -24.97 8.63 -9.49
C SER A 145 -23.85 8.22 -10.42
N SER A 146 -23.99 7.07 -11.08
CA SER A 146 -23.04 6.61 -12.09
C SER A 146 -22.88 7.60 -13.25
N GLY A 147 -23.92 8.37 -13.58
CA GLY A 147 -23.84 9.44 -14.57
C GLY A 147 -22.93 10.59 -14.15
N GLU A 148 -23.02 11.03 -12.88
CA GLU A 148 -22.14 12.06 -12.33
C GLU A 148 -20.68 11.58 -12.25
N TYR A 149 -20.46 10.32 -11.86
CA TYR A 149 -19.13 9.72 -11.89
C TYR A 149 -18.56 9.61 -13.31
N ARG A 150 -19.39 9.32 -14.31
CA ARG A 150 -19.00 9.34 -15.72
C ARG A 150 -18.56 10.73 -16.17
N SER A 151 -19.32 11.75 -15.82
CA SER A 151 -18.93 13.15 -16.07
C SER A 151 -17.65 13.55 -15.33
N ALA A 152 -17.33 12.91 -14.20
CA ALA A 152 -16.12 13.11 -13.42
C ALA A 152 -14.95 12.18 -13.83
N GLY A 153 -15.04 11.52 -14.98
CA GLY A 153 -13.94 10.77 -15.61
C GLY A 153 -13.94 9.25 -15.40
N LEU A 154 -14.93 8.69 -14.68
CA LEU A 154 -15.05 7.25 -14.44
C LEU A 154 -16.19 6.63 -15.26
N SER A 155 -15.85 5.92 -16.34
CA SER A 155 -16.80 5.45 -17.35
C SER A 155 -17.87 4.47 -16.86
N SER A 156 -17.49 3.55 -15.95
CA SER A 156 -18.35 2.51 -15.37
C SER A 156 -17.97 2.26 -13.91
N VAL A 157 -18.94 2.39 -13.00
CA VAL A 157 -18.73 2.28 -11.55
C VAL A 157 -19.92 1.63 -10.83
N SER A 158 -19.64 0.95 -9.73
CA SER A 158 -20.62 0.60 -8.70
C SER A 158 -20.64 1.67 -7.62
N VAL A 159 -21.78 2.32 -7.42
CA VAL A 159 -21.92 3.42 -6.45
C VAL A 159 -22.48 2.89 -5.13
N VAL A 160 -21.74 3.12 -4.05
CA VAL A 160 -22.18 2.80 -2.69
C VAL A 160 -22.62 4.10 -1.99
N PRO A 161 -23.77 4.13 -1.29
CA PRO A 161 -24.22 5.28 -0.52
C PRO A 161 -23.17 5.75 0.51
N CYS A 162 -23.12 7.06 0.81
CA CYS A 162 -22.17 7.63 1.76
C CYS A 162 -22.26 7.04 3.17
N ASP A 163 -23.48 6.69 3.58
CA ASP A 163 -23.85 6.10 4.87
C ASP A 163 -23.81 4.56 4.85
N GLY A 164 -23.59 3.97 3.67
CA GLY A 164 -23.44 2.53 3.49
C GLY A 164 -21.99 2.06 3.68
N CYS A 165 -21.81 0.76 3.53
CA CYS A 165 -20.50 0.12 3.50
C CYS A 165 -20.55 -1.04 2.50
N ALA A 166 -19.41 -1.37 1.91
CA ALA A 166 -19.28 -2.50 1.02
C ALA A 166 -17.88 -3.10 1.14
N ALA A 167 -17.80 -4.43 1.11
CA ALA A 167 -16.52 -5.15 1.13
C ALA A 167 -15.58 -4.64 0.04
N ALA A 168 -16.11 -4.37 -1.16
CA ALA A 168 -15.34 -3.85 -2.30
C ALA A 168 -14.70 -2.46 -2.09
N LEU A 169 -15.01 -1.77 -0.99
CA LEU A 169 -14.40 -0.49 -0.62
C LEU A 169 -13.53 -0.56 0.64
N ALA A 170 -13.72 -1.59 1.46
CA ALA A 170 -13.11 -1.68 2.78
C ALA A 170 -12.13 -2.85 2.92
N CYS A 171 -12.29 -3.91 2.13
CA CYS A 171 -11.57 -5.16 2.30
C CYS A 171 -10.78 -5.54 1.05
N PHE A 172 -9.60 -6.11 1.26
CA PHE A 172 -8.87 -6.82 0.23
C PHE A 172 -9.52 -8.20 -0.02
N ASP A 173 -10.22 -8.32 -1.14
CA ASP A 173 -11.08 -9.47 -1.47
C ASP A 173 -10.36 -10.82 -1.32
N ALA A 174 -9.11 -10.92 -1.83
CA ALA A 174 -8.36 -12.17 -1.85
C ALA A 174 -8.11 -12.76 -0.45
N LEU A 175 -8.06 -11.92 0.60
CA LEU A 175 -7.83 -12.34 1.98
C LEU A 175 -9.04 -12.08 2.89
N THR A 176 -10.21 -11.78 2.32
CA THR A 176 -11.45 -11.60 3.08
C THR A 176 -12.21 -12.93 3.18
N ALA A 177 -12.55 -13.33 4.40
CA ALA A 177 -13.35 -14.52 4.69
C ALA A 177 -14.85 -14.21 4.65
N SER A 178 -15.24 -13.10 5.27
CA SER A 178 -16.61 -12.62 5.33
C SER A 178 -16.67 -11.12 5.54
N PHE A 179 -17.81 -10.52 5.22
CA PHE A 179 -18.13 -9.12 5.49
C PHE A 179 -19.48 -9.05 6.18
N THR A 180 -19.50 -8.63 7.44
CA THR A 180 -20.72 -8.53 8.26
C THR A 180 -20.63 -7.26 9.10
N ASP A 181 -21.74 -6.54 9.26
CA ASP A 181 -21.81 -5.29 10.02
C ASP A 181 -20.71 -4.27 9.67
N CYS A 182 -20.42 -4.14 8.36
CA CYS A 182 -19.38 -3.26 7.83
C CYS A 182 -17.94 -3.61 8.21
N VAL A 183 -17.69 -4.81 8.74
CA VAL A 183 -16.37 -5.26 9.18
C VAL A 183 -15.91 -6.43 8.31
N CYS A 184 -14.64 -6.39 7.91
CA CYS A 184 -13.98 -7.48 7.21
C CYS A 184 -13.48 -8.50 8.24
N SER A 185 -13.86 -9.77 8.07
CA SER A 185 -13.20 -10.87 8.76
C SER A 185 -12.18 -11.50 7.82
N CYS A 186 -10.95 -11.68 8.28
CA CYS A 186 -9.85 -12.08 7.41
C CYS A 186 -9.64 -13.59 7.35
N ARG A 187 -9.21 -14.08 6.18
CA ARG A 187 -8.64 -15.42 6.03
C ARG A 187 -7.22 -15.45 6.59
N THR A 188 -6.68 -16.64 6.79
CA THR A 188 -5.26 -16.82 7.12
C THR A 188 -4.36 -16.05 6.15
N GLY A 189 -3.47 -15.23 6.70
CA GLY A 189 -2.55 -14.36 5.94
C GLY A 189 -3.02 -12.91 5.77
N GLY A 190 -4.31 -12.61 6.02
CA GLY A 190 -4.84 -11.25 6.06
C GLY A 190 -4.82 -10.67 7.48
N VAL A 191 -4.39 -9.43 7.63
CA VAL A 191 -4.32 -8.73 8.93
C VAL A 191 -4.93 -7.33 8.84
N GLY A 192 -5.51 -6.89 9.95
CA GLY A 192 -6.12 -5.57 10.12
C GLY A 192 -7.50 -5.45 9.50
N ASP A 193 -8.09 -4.25 9.62
CA ASP A 193 -9.49 -4.00 9.27
C ASP A 193 -9.80 -4.21 7.78
N ALA A 194 -8.79 -4.09 6.91
CA ALA A 194 -8.93 -4.27 5.47
C ALA A 194 -8.45 -5.64 4.99
N CYS A 195 -8.08 -6.56 5.89
CA CYS A 195 -7.52 -7.88 5.54
C CYS A 195 -6.35 -7.80 4.56
N LEU A 196 -5.48 -6.82 4.75
CA LEU A 196 -4.32 -6.66 3.88
C LEU A 196 -3.37 -7.84 4.06
N PRO A 197 -2.61 -8.19 3.01
CA PRO A 197 -1.50 -9.10 3.17
C PRO A 197 -0.58 -8.71 4.30
N PHE A 198 -0.30 -9.68 5.15
CA PHE A 198 0.80 -9.60 6.10
C PHE A 198 1.92 -10.47 5.57
N ASP A 199 3.10 -9.87 5.36
CA ASP A 199 4.24 -10.61 4.86
C ASP A 199 4.77 -11.54 5.95
N VAL A 200 4.65 -12.84 5.71
CA VAL A 200 5.31 -13.90 6.48
C VAL A 200 5.91 -14.89 5.49
N PRO A 201 7.23 -14.83 5.24
CA PRO A 201 7.94 -15.96 4.69
C PRO A 201 7.95 -17.13 5.69
N LEU A 202 7.75 -18.34 5.17
CA LEU A 202 7.79 -19.60 5.93
C LEU A 202 9.18 -19.85 6.52
N ALA A 203 9.27 -20.20 7.81
CA ALA A 203 10.45 -20.86 8.38
C ALA A 203 10.24 -22.38 8.47
N ARG A 204 11.27 -23.15 8.07
CA ARG A 204 11.48 -24.57 8.40
C ARG A 204 12.79 -24.72 9.19
N ALA A 205 13.04 -25.89 9.76
CA ALA A 205 13.39 -26.14 11.18
C ALA A 205 14.93 -26.19 11.35
N GLY A 206 15.60 -26.10 12.51
CA GLY A 206 15.25 -26.00 13.94
C GLY A 206 16.50 -26.24 14.83
N GLY A 207 16.38 -26.03 16.15
CA GLY A 207 17.13 -26.73 17.22
C GLY A 207 18.53 -26.27 17.67
N GLY A 208 18.69 -26.02 18.98
CA GLY A 208 19.96 -26.19 19.74
C GLY A 208 20.48 -24.95 20.48
N GLY A 209 20.55 -25.00 21.82
CA GLY A 209 20.90 -23.87 22.70
C GLY A 209 22.30 -23.91 23.32
N GLY A 210 22.56 -22.97 24.24
CA GLY A 210 23.72 -22.93 25.15
C GLY A 210 24.58 -21.67 25.06
N GLY A 211 24.14 -20.56 25.66
CA GLY A 211 24.89 -19.30 25.78
C GLY A 211 24.25 -18.39 26.84
N ALA A 212 25.01 -17.41 27.37
CA ALA A 212 24.61 -16.48 28.45
C ALA A 212 23.12 -16.11 28.37
N GLU A 213 22.37 -16.14 29.46
CA GLU A 213 20.89 -16.19 29.43
C GLU A 213 20.26 -15.15 28.46
N GLY A 214 19.91 -15.59 27.25
CA GLY A 214 19.37 -14.76 26.17
C GLY A 214 20.33 -14.29 25.05
N CYS A 215 21.63 -14.60 25.10
CA CYS A 215 22.64 -14.30 24.08
C CYS A 215 23.17 -15.57 23.39
N VAL A 216 23.37 -15.50 22.08
CA VAL A 216 24.08 -16.52 21.29
C VAL A 216 25.58 -16.35 21.56
N SER A 217 26.27 -17.41 22.01
CA SER A 217 27.67 -17.26 22.42
C SER A 217 28.58 -18.43 22.08
N GLY A 218 29.86 -18.13 21.81
CA GLY A 218 30.93 -19.11 21.66
C GLY A 218 30.85 -19.97 20.40
N VAL A 219 30.18 -19.48 19.36
CA VAL A 219 29.92 -20.22 18.11
C VAL A 219 30.54 -19.54 16.91
N THR A 220 30.93 -20.32 15.91
CA THR A 220 31.27 -19.81 14.58
C THR A 220 30.04 -19.93 13.68
N LEU A 221 29.57 -18.79 13.17
CA LEU A 221 28.45 -18.74 12.25
C LEU A 221 28.97 -18.79 10.82
N THR A 222 28.71 -19.91 10.17
CA THR A 222 29.00 -20.16 8.74
C THR A 222 27.78 -20.00 7.85
N GLU A 223 26.58 -19.85 8.44
CA GLU A 223 25.29 -19.76 7.77
C GLU A 223 24.41 -18.67 8.39
N SER A 224 23.35 -18.26 7.68
CA SER A 224 22.40 -17.24 8.12
C SER A 224 21.59 -17.68 9.35
N VAL A 225 21.27 -16.74 10.24
CA VAL A 225 20.57 -17.01 11.51
C VAL A 225 19.38 -16.06 11.70
N THR A 226 18.29 -16.58 12.28
CA THR A 226 17.07 -15.81 12.62
C THR A 226 16.89 -15.71 14.13
N VAL A 227 16.64 -14.51 14.66
CA VAL A 227 16.49 -14.26 16.11
C VAL A 227 15.06 -13.76 16.43
N GLY A 228 14.45 -14.32 17.49
CA GLY A 228 13.13 -13.92 17.98
C GLY A 228 12.53 -14.90 18.99
N GLY A 229 12.68 -14.64 20.29
CA GLY A 229 12.32 -15.57 21.38
C GLY A 229 11.40 -14.97 22.45
N GLY A 230 10.56 -14.01 22.06
CA GLY A 230 9.60 -13.28 22.91
C GLY A 230 10.19 -12.06 23.63
N ARG A 231 11.40 -11.62 23.29
CA ARG A 231 12.09 -10.50 23.94
C ARG A 231 12.65 -9.56 22.88
N ALA A 232 12.42 -8.25 22.99
CA ALA A 232 12.94 -7.23 22.05
C ALA A 232 14.47 -6.97 22.17
N MET A 233 15.26 -8.04 22.18
CA MET A 233 16.72 -7.99 22.27
C MET A 233 17.35 -9.12 21.47
N ALA A 234 18.36 -8.79 20.66
CA ALA A 234 19.24 -9.75 19.99
C ALA A 234 20.68 -9.52 20.48
N CYS A 235 21.35 -10.58 20.94
CA CYS A 235 22.67 -10.48 21.56
C CYS A 235 23.60 -11.60 21.09
N PHE A 236 24.78 -11.22 20.59
CA PHE A 236 25.86 -12.13 20.17
C PHE A 236 27.12 -11.81 20.98
N ASP A 237 27.73 -12.83 21.61
CA ASP A 237 28.94 -12.67 22.42
C ASP A 237 29.96 -13.75 22.09
N LEU A 238 31.20 -13.39 21.70
CA LEU A 238 32.22 -14.35 21.28
C LEU A 238 31.80 -15.18 20.05
N VAL A 239 31.30 -14.50 19.02
CA VAL A 239 30.80 -15.13 17.79
C VAL A 239 31.66 -14.75 16.59
N VAL A 240 32.09 -15.75 15.81
CA VAL A 240 32.90 -15.50 14.60
C VAL A 240 32.03 -15.70 13.35
N PHE A 241 31.87 -14.65 12.53
CA PHE A 241 31.16 -14.72 11.25
C PHE A 241 32.14 -15.07 10.13
N SER A 242 31.95 -16.24 9.49
CA SER A 242 32.84 -16.70 8.42
C SER A 242 32.07 -16.93 7.12
N GLY A 243 32.33 -16.09 6.12
CA GLY A 243 31.64 -16.10 4.82
C GLY A 243 30.49 -15.08 4.72
N PRO A 244 29.78 -15.02 3.58
CA PRO A 244 28.64 -14.12 3.39
C PRO A 244 27.48 -14.56 4.30
N THR A 245 27.42 -13.98 5.50
CA THR A 245 26.45 -14.34 6.54
C THR A 245 25.42 -13.23 6.71
N THR A 246 24.14 -13.60 6.71
CA THR A 246 23.02 -12.68 6.94
C THR A 246 22.37 -12.98 8.29
N VAL A 247 22.26 -11.96 9.14
CA VAL A 247 21.55 -12.03 10.41
C VAL A 247 20.18 -11.40 10.23
N GLU A 248 19.13 -12.19 10.42
CA GLU A 248 17.75 -11.77 10.26
C GLU A 248 17.08 -11.68 11.64
N VAL A 249 16.33 -10.60 11.88
CA VAL A 249 15.61 -10.40 13.14
C VAL A 249 14.12 -10.54 12.87
N ASP A 250 13.49 -11.55 13.45
CA ASP A 250 12.06 -11.80 13.31
C ASP A 250 11.27 -11.06 14.39
N LEU A 251 10.77 -9.89 14.02
CA LEU A 251 10.02 -9.00 14.90
C LEU A 251 8.69 -9.61 15.39
N ARG A 252 8.16 -10.66 14.74
CA ARG A 252 6.89 -11.31 15.12
C ARG A 252 7.02 -12.19 16.35
N LEU A 253 8.24 -12.62 16.62
CA LEU A 253 8.58 -13.35 17.81
C LEU A 253 9.20 -12.42 18.86
N MET A 254 9.02 -11.10 18.74
CA MET A 254 9.46 -10.13 19.75
C MET A 254 8.30 -9.72 20.64
N ASP A 255 8.63 -9.09 21.76
CA ASP A 255 7.62 -8.50 22.64
C ASP A 255 6.94 -7.33 21.92
N ALA A 256 5.65 -7.50 21.61
CA ALA A 256 4.84 -6.52 20.88
C ALA A 256 4.64 -5.19 21.66
N PHE A 257 5.00 -5.16 22.94
CA PHE A 257 4.94 -3.97 23.79
C PHE A 257 6.27 -3.22 23.91
N ALA A 258 7.33 -3.69 23.24
CA ALA A 258 8.63 -3.02 23.28
C ALA A 258 8.77 -1.99 22.15
N ASP A 259 9.01 -0.73 22.53
CA ASP A 259 9.10 0.41 21.60
C ASP A 259 10.39 0.43 20.75
N ALA A 260 11.40 -0.37 21.10
CA ALA A 260 12.68 -0.42 20.41
C ALA A 260 13.36 -1.79 20.49
N LEU A 261 14.09 -2.15 19.41
CA LEU A 261 14.92 -3.35 19.33
C LEU A 261 16.37 -3.03 19.72
N ASN A 262 16.90 -3.72 20.73
CA ASN A 262 18.32 -3.61 21.11
C ASN A 262 19.14 -4.75 20.50
N VAL A 263 20.08 -4.42 19.61
CA VAL A 263 21.03 -5.38 19.03
C VAL A 263 22.42 -5.15 19.63
N THR A 264 22.98 -6.17 20.27
CA THR A 264 24.30 -6.09 20.92
C THR A 264 25.27 -7.10 20.29
N LEU A 265 26.41 -6.61 19.80
CA LEU A 265 27.55 -7.40 19.35
C LEU A 265 28.69 -7.22 20.35
N ARG A 266 29.13 -8.31 20.98
CA ARG A 266 30.23 -8.32 21.94
C ARG A 266 31.27 -9.33 21.49
N HIS A 267 32.53 -8.92 21.49
CA HIS A 267 33.67 -9.78 21.18
C HIS A 267 33.47 -10.63 19.90
N CYS A 268 32.93 -10.01 18.84
CA CYS A 268 32.71 -10.62 17.52
C CYS A 268 33.90 -10.38 16.58
#